data_AF-A0A2E1QBY6-F1
#
_entry.id   AF-A0A2E1QBY6-F1
#
_cell.length_a   1.000
_cell.length_b   1.000
_cell.length_c   1.000
_cell.angle_alpha   90.00
_cell.angle_beta   90.00
_cell.angle_gamma   90.00
#
_symmetry.space_group_name_H-M   'P 1'
#
loop_
_entity.id
_entity.type
_entity.pdbx_description
1 polymer ?
#
loop_
_entity_poly.entity_id
_entity_poly.type
_entity_poly.pdbx_seq_one_letter_code
_entity_poly.pdbx_strand_id
1 'polypeptide(L)' 'MAKKQSFSDKTGKKAASKNRIKLVRSVISEKTGSVRFFEDILPVPEGKTPEATIKDFIASK' A
#
# COMPACT_ATOMS: atom_id res chain seq x y z
N MET A 1 -3.43 12.71 42.14
CA MET A 1 -3.63 11.43 41.42
C MET A 1 -2.97 11.53 40.05
N ALA A 2 -1.82 10.87 39.85
CA ALA A 2 -1.20 10.81 38.52
C ALA A 2 -2.05 9.89 37.63
N LYS A 3 -2.54 10.39 36.49
CA LYS A 3 -3.17 9.54 35.47
C LYS A 3 -2.16 8.46 35.10
N LYS A 4 -2.46 7.18 35.40
CA LYS A 4 -1.68 6.03 34.92
C LYS A 4 -1.83 5.97 33.39
N GLN A 5 -1.04 6.77 32.69
CA GLN A 5 -0.89 6.64 31.25
C GLN A 5 0.11 5.50 31.02
N SER A 6 -0.35 4.42 30.40
CA SER A 6 0.50 3.28 30.12
C SER A 6 1.47 3.61 28.98
N PHE A 7 2.61 2.91 28.94
CA PHE A 7 3.60 3.09 27.85
C PHE A 7 2.99 2.77 26.48
N SER A 8 2.05 1.82 26.45
CA SER A 8 1.22 1.49 25.29
C SER A 8 0.41 2.67 24.77
N ASP A 9 -0.14 3.52 25.65
CA ASP A 9 -0.92 4.70 25.25
C ASP A 9 -0.05 5.81 24.64
N LYS A 10 1.23 5.87 25.01
CA LYS A 10 2.21 6.82 24.43
C LYS A 10 2.78 6.35 23.10
N THR A 11 2.90 5.04 22.92
CA THR A 11 3.23 4.45 21.64
C THR A 11 1.96 4.39 20.79
N GLY A 12 1.63 5.48 20.10
CA GLY A 12 0.53 5.58 19.13
C GLY A 12 0.69 4.67 17.92
N LYS A 13 0.91 3.36 18.15
CA LYS A 13 0.87 2.32 17.16
C LYS A 13 -0.60 2.14 16.78
N LYS A 14 -1.12 3.05 15.95
CA LYS A 14 -2.18 2.67 15.00
C LYS A 14 -1.67 1.40 14.36
N ALA A 15 -2.37 0.28 14.56
CA ALA A 15 -1.98 -0.98 13.97
C ALA A 15 -1.80 -0.70 12.48
N ALA A 16 -0.55 -0.75 11.99
CA ALA A 16 -0.31 -0.56 10.57
C ALA A 16 -1.20 -1.59 9.86
N SER A 17 -2.14 -1.12 9.02
CA SER A 17 -3.12 -2.00 8.42
C SER A 17 -2.35 -3.14 7.75
N LYS A 18 -2.61 -4.37 8.18
CA LYS A 18 -1.90 -5.56 7.66
C LYS A 18 -2.30 -5.86 6.21
N ASN A 19 -3.23 -5.09 5.65
CA ASN A 19 -3.77 -5.26 4.33
C ASN A 19 -2.83 -4.65 3.28
N ARG A 20 -2.25 -5.51 2.43
CA ARG A 20 -1.35 -5.12 1.35
C ARG A 20 -1.72 -5.90 0.10
N ILE A 21 -1.51 -5.27 -1.05
CA ILE A 21 -1.76 -5.87 -2.37
C ILE A 21 -0.44 -5.93 -3.12
N LYS A 22 -0.17 -7.06 -3.77
CA LYS A 22 0.88 -7.16 -4.78
C LYS A 22 0.28 -6.84 -6.15
N LEU A 23 0.61 -5.68 -6.69
CA LEU A 23 0.20 -5.26 -8.03
C LEU A 23 1.27 -5.68 -9.03
N VAL A 24 0.90 -6.55 -9.97
CA VAL A 24 1.75 -6.96 -11.10
C VAL A 24 1.22 -6.28 -12.36
N ARG A 25 2.04 -5.46 -13.02
CA ARG A 25 1.71 -4.80 -14.30
C ARG A 25 2.61 -5.31 -15.41
N SER A 26 2.09 -5.44 -16.62
CA SER A 26 2.86 -5.72 -17.81
C SER A 26 2.96 -4.50 -18.73
N VAL A 27 4.08 -4.35 -19.43
CA VAL A 27 4.29 -3.36 -20.49
C VAL A 27 5.04 -4.02 -21.64
N ILE A 28 4.66 -3.71 -22.88
CA ILE A 28 5.39 -4.15 -24.06
C ILE A 28 6.58 -3.19 -24.26
N SER A 29 7.79 -3.73 -24.31
CA SER A 29 8.99 -2.96 -24.59
C SER A 29 8.97 -2.46 -26.03
N GLU A 30 8.90 -1.15 -26.24
CA GLU A 30 8.92 -0.55 -27.59
C GLU A 30 10.19 -0.87 -28.38
N LYS A 31 11.31 -1.13 -27.69
CA LYS A 31 12.61 -1.43 -28.33
C LYS A 31 12.74 -2.88 -28.79
N THR A 32 12.13 -3.81 -28.08
CA THR A 32 12.39 -5.26 -28.24
C THR A 32 11.13 -6.09 -28.48
N GLY A 33 9.94 -5.50 -28.35
CA GLY A 33 8.66 -6.21 -28.41
C GLY A 33 8.39 -7.16 -27.23
N SER A 34 9.34 -7.31 -26.31
CA SER A 34 9.22 -8.23 -25.19
C SER A 34 8.25 -7.70 -24.11
N VAL A 35 7.48 -8.60 -23.48
CA VAL A 35 6.65 -8.26 -22.33
C VAL A 35 7.52 -8.14 -21.07
N ARG A 36 7.47 -6.99 -20.40
CA ARG A 36 8.11 -6.75 -19.10
C ARG A 36 7.06 -6.71 -18.00
N PHE A 37 7.38 -7.28 -16.85
CA PHE A 37 6.53 -7.23 -15.67
C PHE A 37 7.15 -6.35 -14.59
N PHE A 38 6.31 -5.57 -13.91
CA PHE A 38 6.65 -4.73 -12.77
C PHE A 38 5.81 -5.15 -11.58
N GLU A 39 6.44 -5.26 -10.42
CA GLU A 39 5.77 -5.61 -9.17
C GLU A 39 5.84 -4.43 -8.19
N ASP A 40 4.69 -4.01 -7.66
CA ASP A 40 4.61 -2.99 -6.61
C ASP A 40 3.78 -3.54 -5.44
N ILE A 41 4.26 -3.38 -4.20
CA ILE A 41 3.50 -3.74 -3.00
C ILE A 41 2.82 -2.50 -2.44
N LEU A 42 1.50 -2.45 -2.51
CA LEU A 42 0.70 -1.30 -2.11
C LEU A 42 0.06 -1.54 -0.72
N PRO A 43 0.29 -0.67 0.27
CA PRO A 43 -0.48 -0.69 1.52
C PRO A 43 -1.90 -0.20 1.24
N VAL A 44 -2.90 -0.87 1.80
CA VAL A 44 -4.31 -0.44 1.70
C VAL A 44 -4.68 0.35 2.95
N PRO A 45 -4.94 1.65 2.85
CA PRO A 45 -5.39 2.46 3.99
C PRO A 45 -6.71 1.94 4.57
N GLU A 46 -6.90 2.09 5.88
CA GLU A 46 -8.17 1.76 6.53
C GLU A 46 -9.33 2.56 5.91
N GLY A 47 -10.45 1.89 5.64
CA GLY A 47 -11.63 2.49 5.01
C GLY A 47 -11.56 2.64 3.48
N LYS A 48 -10.43 2.29 2.85
CA LYS A 48 -10.28 2.30 1.39
C LYS A 48 -10.31 0.89 0.82
N THR A 49 -10.91 0.72 -0.36
CA THR A 49 -10.90 -0.59 -1.02
C THR A 49 -9.58 -0.83 -1.76
N PRO A 50 -9.21 -2.10 -1.99
CA PRO A 50 -8.12 -2.48 -2.87
C PRO A 50 -8.13 -1.79 -4.23
N GLU A 51 -9.29 -1.76 -4.89
CA GLU A 51 -9.47 -1.24 -6.24
C GLU A 51 -9.24 0.27 -6.29
N ALA A 52 -9.77 1.02 -5.32
CA ALA A 52 -9.53 2.45 -5.21
C ALA A 52 -8.04 2.76 -4.97
N THR A 53 -7.35 1.91 -4.20
CA THR A 53 -5.91 2.06 -3.96
C THR A 53 -5.10 1.80 -5.24
N ILE A 54 -5.47 0.79 -6.01
CA ILE A 54 -4.83 0.47 -7.30
C ILE A 54 -5.06 1.59 -8.31
N LYS A 55 -6.30 2.09 -8.44
CA LYS A 55 -6.65 3.17 -9.37
C LYS A 55 -5.82 4.43 -9.13
N ASP A 56 -5.74 4.86 -7.87
CA ASP A 56 -4.97 6.05 -7.52
C ASP A 56 -3.47 5.87 -7.77
N PHE A 57 -2.95 4.67 -7.49
CA PHE A 57 -1.54 4.37 -7.78
C PHE A 57 -1.23 4.41 -9.28
N ILE A 58 -2.09 3.82 -10.12
CA ILE A 58 -1.93 3.85 -11.57
C ILE A 58 -2.02 5.29 -12.10
N ALA A 59 -2.96 6.09 -11.61
CA ALA A 59 -3.12 7.49 -12.04
C ALA A 59 -1.92 8.39 -11.66
N SER A 60 -1.12 7.98 -10.67
CA SER A 60 0.07 8.73 -10.23
C SER A 60 1.36 8.40 -11.01
N LYS A 61 1.34 7.37 -11.88
CA LYS A 61 2.48 6.96 -12.70
C LYS A 61 2.41 7.57 -14.08
#